data_AF-A0A9P4GBY2-F1
#
_entry.id   AF-A0A9P4GBY2-F1
#
_cell.length_a   1.000
_cell.length_b   1.000
_cell.length_c   1.000
_cell.angle_alpha   90.00
_cell.angle_beta   90.00
_cell.angle_gamma   90.00
#
_symmetry.space_group_name_H-M   'P 1'
#
loop_
_entity.id
_entity.type
_entity.pdbx_description
1 polymer ?
#
loop_
_entity_poly.entity_id
_entity_poly.type
_entity_poly.pdbx_seq_one_letter_code
_entity_poly.pdbx_strand_id
1 'polypeptide(L)'
;MSWTRTANIGDGIPKHTFTSLTRSLIPGPTWPSEDVLPNVDDFKATVLDYYIEVFNLAKDILKVLALPLDLEESYLNEYATDAVAIMRLLHYPSQPPDSPEKFTRGIGAHKDFGCANKEWLDVAPTPDTFVVN
;
A
#
# COMPACT_ATOMS: atom_id res chain seq x y z
N MET A 1 1.90 23.18 10.69
CA MET A 1 1.54 22.75 9.33
C MET A 1 1.75 21.25 9.25
N SER A 2 0.69 20.46 9.36
CA SER A 2 0.75 19.00 9.29
C SER A 2 0.10 18.58 7.97
N TRP A 3 0.86 17.97 7.08
CA TRP A 3 0.34 17.31 5.89
C TRP A 3 0.88 15.88 5.89
N THR A 4 -0.03 14.90 5.91
CA THR A 4 0.27 13.52 5.53
C THR A 4 0.61 13.52 4.05
N ARG A 5 1.89 13.36 3.69
CA ARG A 5 2.30 13.15 2.29
C ARG A 5 2.13 11.67 1.99
N THR A 6 1.16 11.32 1.15
CA THR A 6 1.11 10.02 0.49
C THR A 6 1.93 10.12 -0.79
N ALA A 7 3.00 9.35 -0.91
CA ALA A 7 3.68 9.13 -2.18
C ALA A 7 3.19 7.80 -2.76
N ASN A 8 2.60 7.83 -3.95
CA ASN A 8 2.39 6.63 -4.75
C ASN A 8 3.70 6.38 -5.49
N ILE A 9 4.30 5.22 -5.28
CA ILE A 9 5.64 4.89 -5.76
C ILE A 9 5.60 3.54 -6.50
N GLY A 10 6.21 3.44 -7.69
CA GLY A 10 6.13 2.26 -8.57
C GLY A 10 6.60 2.52 -10.00
N ASP A 11 7.90 2.76 -10.19
CA ASP A 11 8.52 2.83 -11.52
C ASP A 11 9.38 1.56 -11.69
N GLY A 12 8.99 0.65 -12.60
CA GLY A 12 9.68 -0.65 -12.77
C GLY A 12 8.78 -1.84 -13.11
N ILE A 13 7.45 -1.68 -13.10
CA ILE A 13 6.53 -2.74 -13.52
C ILE A 13 6.57 -2.84 -15.07
N PRO A 14 6.75 -4.03 -15.66
CA PRO A 14 6.85 -4.20 -17.11
C PRO A 14 5.76 -3.45 -17.89
N LYS A 15 6.15 -2.78 -18.98
CA LYS A 15 5.26 -1.92 -19.79
C LYS A 15 4.07 -2.64 -20.44
N HIS A 16 4.03 -3.98 -20.43
CA HIS A 16 2.88 -4.73 -20.94
C HIS A 16 1.68 -4.74 -19.99
N THR A 17 1.88 -4.29 -18.75
CA THR A 17 0.94 -4.41 -17.63
C THR A 17 -0.03 -3.22 -17.53
N PHE A 18 0.22 -2.13 -18.26
CA PHE A 18 -0.54 -0.89 -18.10
C PHE A 18 -1.41 -0.61 -19.32
N THR A 19 -2.69 -1.00 -19.24
CA THR A 19 -3.66 -0.62 -20.27
C THR A 19 -3.86 0.90 -20.29
N SER A 20 -3.99 1.46 -21.49
CA SER A 20 -4.21 2.91 -21.76
C SER A 20 -5.29 3.57 -20.88
N LEU A 21 -6.27 2.79 -20.41
CA LEU A 21 -7.42 3.26 -19.62
C LEU A 21 -7.08 3.66 -18.19
N THR A 22 -6.10 3.03 -17.52
CA THR A 22 -5.75 3.33 -16.12
C THR A 22 -4.82 4.54 -15.96
N ARG A 23 -4.09 4.93 -17.02
CA ARG A 23 -3.27 6.16 -17.06
C ARG A 23 -4.06 7.43 -16.77
N SER A 24 -5.34 7.42 -17.14
CA SER A 24 -6.24 8.55 -16.94
C SER A 24 -6.65 8.73 -15.46
N LEU A 25 -6.58 7.65 -14.66
CA LEU A 25 -7.18 7.62 -13.32
C LEU A 25 -6.16 7.67 -12.18
N ILE A 26 -4.93 7.20 -12.38
CA ILE A 26 -3.88 7.21 -11.35
C ILE A 26 -2.59 7.77 -11.96
N PRO A 27 -2.13 8.96 -11.53
CA PRO A 27 -0.83 9.48 -11.93
C PRO A 27 0.26 8.47 -11.62
N GLY A 28 1.23 8.33 -12.54
CA GLY A 28 2.42 7.53 -12.30
C GLY A 28 3.20 7.99 -11.07
N PRO A 29 4.15 7.17 -10.59
CA PRO A 29 4.89 7.47 -9.39
C PRO A 29 5.64 8.80 -9.48
N THR A 30 5.57 9.59 -8.42
CA THR A 30 6.32 10.83 -8.30
C THR A 30 7.40 10.67 -7.24
N TRP A 31 8.64 10.74 -7.68
CA TRP A 31 9.82 10.67 -6.82
C TRP A 31 10.18 12.07 -6.34
N PRO A 32 10.68 12.24 -5.09
CA PRO A 32 11.23 13.52 -4.68
C PRO A 32 12.42 13.87 -5.57
N SER A 33 12.73 15.16 -5.66
CA SER A 33 13.96 15.62 -6.30
C SER A 33 15.12 15.54 -5.31
N GLU A 34 16.36 15.46 -5.83
CA GLU A 34 17.58 15.31 -5.02
C GLU A 34 17.78 16.47 -4.02
N ASP A 35 17.26 17.67 -4.32
CA ASP A 35 17.28 18.81 -3.40
C ASP A 35 16.37 18.64 -2.18
N VAL A 36 15.33 17.80 -2.28
CA VAL A 36 14.39 17.51 -1.20
C VAL A 36 14.83 16.30 -0.39
N LEU A 37 15.38 15.28 -1.05
CA LEU A 37 15.85 14.06 -0.44
C LEU A 37 17.22 13.69 -1.03
N PRO A 38 18.32 13.91 -0.28
CA PRO A 38 19.63 13.42 -0.69
C PRO A 38 19.63 11.90 -0.83
N ASN A 39 20.36 11.38 -1.82
CA ASN A 39 20.41 9.95 -2.18
C ASN A 39 19.04 9.40 -2.60
N VAL A 40 18.31 10.14 -3.45
CA VAL A 40 16.98 9.71 -3.88
C VAL A 40 16.99 8.37 -4.62
N ASP A 41 18.09 8.05 -5.31
CA ASP A 41 18.24 6.80 -6.05
C ASP A 41 18.25 5.58 -5.11
N ASP A 42 18.93 5.66 -3.97
CA ASP A 42 18.94 4.58 -2.96
C ASP A 42 17.56 4.42 -2.32
N PHE A 43 16.89 5.53 -2.03
CA PHE A 43 15.51 5.52 -1.55
C PHE A 43 14.58 4.87 -2.57
N LYS A 44 14.72 5.23 -3.85
CA LYS A 44 13.94 4.65 -4.96
C LYS A 44 14.16 3.16 -5.07
N ALA A 45 15.41 2.70 -5.09
CA ALA A 45 15.76 1.28 -5.17
C ALA A 45 15.15 0.50 -4.00
N THR A 46 15.37 0.97 -2.77
CA THR A 46 14.86 0.31 -1.55
C THR A 46 13.34 0.17 -1.56
N VAL A 47 12.64 1.24 -1.95
CA VAL A 47 11.18 1.25 -1.98
C VAL A 47 10.64 0.32 -3.08
N LEU A 48 11.31 0.24 -4.23
CA LEU A 48 10.91 -0.68 -5.31
C LEU A 48 11.18 -2.14 -4.95
N ASP A 49 12.31 -2.43 -4.31
CA ASP A 49 12.61 -3.78 -3.83
C ASP A 49 11.55 -4.23 -2.82
N TYR A 50 11.22 -3.38 -1.85
CA TYR A 50 10.15 -3.66 -0.89
C TYR A 50 8.78 -3.85 -1.57
N TYR A 51 8.46 -3.04 -2.58
CA TYR A 51 7.23 -3.20 -3.35
C TYR A 51 7.13 -4.58 -4.00
N ILE A 52 8.21 -5.05 -4.64
CA ILE A 52 8.23 -6.34 -5.32
C ILE A 52 8.05 -7.48 -4.32
N GLU A 53 8.76 -7.45 -3.19
CA GLU A 53 8.66 -8.48 -2.16
C GLU A 53 7.25 -8.57 -1.57
N VAL A 54 6.65 -7.44 -1.21
CA VAL A 54 5.28 -7.40 -0.66
C VAL A 54 4.25 -7.78 -1.73
N PHE A 55 4.47 -7.43 -3.00
CA PHE A 55 3.58 -7.83 -4.08
C PHE A 55 3.59 -9.36 -4.30
N ASN A 56 4.76 -9.99 -4.20
CA ASN A 56 4.87 -11.45 -4.26
C ASN A 56 4.19 -12.11 -3.05
N LEU A 57 4.39 -11.57 -1.83
CA LEU A 57 3.69 -12.03 -0.64
C LEU A 57 2.16 -11.93 -0.81
N ALA A 58 1.65 -10.83 -1.36
CA ALA A 58 0.22 -10.67 -1.62
C ALA A 58 -0.32 -11.74 -2.57
N LYS A 59 0.44 -12.14 -3.60
CA LYS A 59 0.08 -13.26 -4.48
C LYS A 59 0.02 -14.59 -3.74
N ASP A 60 0.95 -14.84 -2.83
CA ASP A 60 0.94 -16.06 -2.02
C ASP A 60 -0.25 -16.08 -1.05
N ILE A 61 -0.61 -14.94 -0.47
CA ILE A 61 -1.83 -14.80 0.35
C ILE A 61 -3.08 -15.14 -0.49
N LEU A 62 -3.17 -14.66 -1.74
CA LEU A 62 -4.30 -15.00 -2.62
C LEU A 62 -4.42 -16.50 -2.87
N LYS A 63 -3.29 -17.22 -3.05
CA LYS A 63 -3.32 -18.69 -3.17
C LYS A 63 -3.91 -19.35 -1.92
N VAL A 64 -3.49 -18.89 -0.74
CA VAL A 64 -4.01 -19.41 0.53
C VAL A 64 -5.51 -19.09 0.71
N LEU A 65 -5.97 -17.92 0.25
CA LEU A 65 -7.38 -17.53 0.29
C LEU A 65 -8.28 -18.32 -0.67
N ALA A 66 -7.72 -18.93 -1.71
CA ALA A 66 -8.45 -19.81 -2.62
C ALA A 66 -8.85 -21.14 -1.94
N LEU A 67 -8.01 -21.65 -1.03
CA LEU A 67 -8.22 -22.94 -0.36
C LEU A 67 -9.53 -23.07 0.43
N PRO A 68 -9.93 -22.12 1.32
CA PRO A 68 -11.21 -22.22 2.04
C PRO A 68 -12.44 -22.08 1.15
N LEU A 69 -12.26 -21.74 -0.13
CA LEU A 69 -13.32 -21.67 -1.14
C LEU A 69 -13.43 -22.95 -1.98
N ASP A 70 -12.67 -24.00 -1.66
CA ASP A 70 -12.53 -25.24 -2.45
C ASP A 70 -12.08 -24.98 -3.90
N LEU A 71 -11.23 -23.97 -4.08
CA LEU A 71 -10.63 -23.62 -5.37
C LEU A 71 -9.17 -24.07 -5.43
N GLU A 72 -8.67 -24.28 -6.65
CA GLU A 72 -7.24 -24.46 -6.89
C GLU A 72 -6.45 -23.24 -6.40
N GLU A 73 -5.25 -23.44 -5.82
CA GLU A 73 -4.38 -22.35 -5.36
C GLU A 73 -4.13 -21.31 -6.45
N SER A 74 -4.05 -21.76 -7.71
CA SER A 74 -3.79 -20.91 -8.85
C SER A 74 -5.01 -20.14 -9.37
N TYR A 75 -6.20 -20.42 -8.87
CA TYR A 75 -7.46 -19.86 -9.37
C TYR A 75 -7.46 -18.33 -9.36
N LEU A 76 -6.91 -17.71 -8.30
CA LEU A 76 -6.89 -16.25 -8.17
C LEU A 76 -5.72 -15.56 -8.89
N ASN A 77 -4.78 -16.32 -9.47
CA ASN A 77 -3.57 -15.74 -10.09
C ASN A 77 -3.89 -14.84 -11.29
N GLU A 78 -4.92 -15.16 -12.06
CA GLU A 78 -5.32 -14.35 -13.23
C GLU A 78 -5.78 -12.94 -12.81
N TYR A 79 -6.40 -12.81 -11.64
CA TYR A 79 -6.86 -11.52 -11.10
C TYR A 79 -5.72 -10.70 -10.48
N ALA A 80 -4.60 -11.33 -10.18
CA ALA A 80 -3.37 -10.68 -9.76
C ALA A 80 -2.44 -10.33 -10.94
N THR A 81 -2.81 -10.73 -12.16
CA THR A 81 -2.07 -10.39 -13.38
C THR A 81 -2.51 -9.01 -13.84
N ASP A 82 -1.54 -8.12 -14.04
CA ASP A 82 -1.76 -6.71 -14.35
C ASP A 82 -2.62 -5.93 -13.33
N ALA A 83 -2.65 -6.42 -12.09
CA ALA A 83 -3.37 -5.79 -11.00
C ALA A 83 -2.74 -4.43 -10.64
N VAL A 84 -3.61 -3.47 -10.35
CA VAL A 84 -3.21 -2.15 -9.84
C VAL A 84 -2.94 -2.26 -8.34
N ALA A 85 -1.71 -2.65 -7.98
CA ALA A 85 -1.26 -2.66 -6.59
C ALA A 85 -0.64 -1.29 -6.22
N ILE A 86 -1.25 -0.60 -5.27
CA ILE A 86 -0.82 0.73 -4.80
C ILE A 86 -0.11 0.58 -3.46
N MET A 87 1.15 1.03 -3.39
CA MET A 87 1.86 1.19 -2.13
C MET A 87 1.79 2.64 -1.64
N ARG A 88 1.50 2.80 -0.36
CA ARG A 88 1.44 4.10 0.32
C ARG A 88 2.45 4.13 1.46
N LEU A 89 3.42 5.05 1.39
CA LEU A 89 4.29 5.36 2.51
C LEU A 89 3.59 6.38 3.41
N LEU A 90 3.46 6.07 4.70
CA LEU A 90 2.75 6.89 5.69
C LEU A 90 3.72 7.39 6.76
N HIS A 91 3.66 8.68 7.04
CA HIS A 91 4.38 9.31 8.15
C HIS A 91 3.39 10.12 8.98
N TYR A 92 3.25 9.76 10.26
CA TYR A 92 2.43 10.48 11.23
C TYR A 92 3.35 11.30 12.14
N PRO A 93 3.39 12.64 12.00
CA PRO A 93 4.22 13.49 12.86
C PRO A 93 3.76 13.42 14.33
N SER A 94 4.69 13.60 15.26
CA SER A 94 4.39 13.72 16.69
C SER A 94 3.34 14.82 16.94
N GLN A 95 2.33 14.49 17.75
CA GLN A 95 1.27 15.42 18.12
C GLN A 95 1.52 15.98 19.53
N PRO A 96 1.25 17.29 19.79
CA PRO A 96 1.27 17.85 21.13
C PRO A 96 0.34 17.08 22.09
N PRO A 97 0.72 16.87 23.37
CA PRO A 97 -0.08 16.09 24.32
C PRO A 97 -1.49 16.64 24.58
N ASP A 98 -1.69 17.94 24.38
CA ASP A 98 -2.94 18.68 24.58
C ASP A 98 -3.80 18.79 23.30
N SER A 99 -3.38 18.13 22.21
CA SER A 99 -4.12 18.15 20.96
C SER A 99 -5.48 17.45 21.13
N PRO A 100 -6.60 18.06 20.68
CA PRO A 100 -7.90 17.43 20.78
C PRO A 100 -7.92 16.09 20.04
N GLU A 101 -8.62 15.07 20.60
CA GLU A 101 -8.69 13.72 20.02
C GLU A 101 -9.00 13.70 18.51
N LYS A 102 -9.86 14.61 18.06
CA LYS A 102 -10.24 14.71 16.64
C LYS A 102 -9.04 14.99 15.72
N PHE A 103 -7.99 15.60 16.24
CA PHE A 103 -6.77 15.96 15.53
C PHE A 103 -5.60 14.99 15.76
N THR A 104 -5.72 14.05 16.72
CA THR A 104 -4.65 13.08 17.06
C THR A 104 -4.85 11.69 16.46
N ARG A 105 -6.02 11.39 15.88
CA ARG A 105 -6.36 10.07 15.30
C ARG A 105 -5.47 9.63 14.12
N GLY A 106 -4.72 10.53 13.50
CA GLY A 106 -3.84 10.23 12.36
C GLY A 106 -4.61 10.01 11.05
N ILE A 107 -5.42 8.95 10.98
CA ILE A 107 -6.28 8.62 9.83
C ILE A 107 -7.75 8.52 10.26
N GLY A 108 -8.64 9.09 9.45
CA GLY A 108 -10.08 9.00 9.69
C GLY A 108 -10.61 7.59 9.42
N ALA A 109 -11.75 7.26 10.03
CA ALA A 109 -12.47 6.04 9.74
C ALA A 109 -12.75 5.90 8.23
N HIS A 110 -12.28 4.79 7.64
CA HIS A 110 -12.51 4.47 6.25
C HIS A 110 -12.59 2.95 6.08
N LYS A 111 -13.01 2.53 4.89
CA LYS A 111 -12.89 1.16 4.42
C LYS A 111 -11.94 1.19 3.25
N ASP A 112 -11.01 0.26 3.23
CA ASP A 112 -10.26 0.01 2.01
C ASP A 112 -11.24 -0.44 0.93
N PHE A 113 -10.94 -0.09 -0.32
CA PHE A 113 -11.76 -0.50 -1.46
C PHE A 113 -11.86 -2.04 -1.47
N GLY A 114 -13.04 -2.57 -1.12
CA GLY A 114 -13.30 -4.01 -1.08
C GLY A 114 -13.81 -4.58 0.26
N CYS A 115 -13.72 -3.84 1.38
CA CYS A 115 -14.06 -4.39 2.71
C CYS A 115 -15.47 -4.04 3.23
N ALA A 116 -16.07 -4.95 4.03
CA ALA A 116 -17.47 -4.90 4.47
C ALA A 116 -17.67 -5.21 5.96
N ASN A 117 -17.11 -4.42 6.89
CA ASN A 117 -17.54 -4.44 8.30
C ASN A 117 -17.42 -3.04 8.96
N LYS A 118 -18.19 -2.80 10.03
CA LYS A 118 -18.38 -1.47 10.68
C LYS A 118 -17.99 -1.42 12.16
N GLU A 119 -17.40 -2.48 12.71
CA GLU A 119 -17.00 -2.54 14.12
C GLU A 119 -15.50 -2.32 14.27
N TRP A 120 -15.10 -1.58 15.32
CA TRP A 120 -13.70 -1.23 15.58
C TRP A 120 -13.14 -2.16 16.64
N LEU A 121 -12.04 -2.84 16.31
CA LEU A 121 -11.27 -3.63 17.23
C LEU A 121 -9.84 -3.09 17.24
N ASP A 122 -9.26 -2.92 18.43
CA ASP A 122 -7.86 -2.56 18.55
C ASP A 122 -6.99 -3.72 18.08
N VAL A 123 -6.12 -3.45 17.10
CA VAL A 123 -5.09 -4.39 16.65
C VAL A 123 -3.77 -3.95 17.26
N ALA A 124 -3.31 -4.66 18.29
CA ALA A 124 -2.06 -4.36 18.96
C ALA A 124 -0.86 -4.54 17.99
N PRO A 125 0.12 -3.61 17.98
CA PRO A 125 1.32 -3.79 17.20
C PRO A 125 2.07 -5.06 17.62
N THR A 126 2.28 -5.96 16.66
CA THR A 126 3.10 -7.16 16.86
C THR A 126 4.32 -7.06 15.95
N PRO A 127 5.55 -7.02 16.49
CA PRO A 127 6.76 -6.99 15.68
C PRO A 127 6.80 -8.14 14.68
N ASP A 128 7.42 -7.90 13.52
CA ASP A 128 7.62 -8.89 12.47
C ASP A 128 6.33 -9.49 11.89
N THR A 129 5.20 -8.74 11.93
CA THR A 129 3.92 -9.18 11.37
C THR A 129 3.35 -8.20 10.33
N PHE A 130 2.58 -8.74 9.40
CA PHE A 130 1.70 -7.97 8.51
C PHE A 130 0.26 -8.08 9.00
N VAL A 131 -0.44 -6.96 9.06
CA VAL A 131 -1.90 -6.93 9.25
C VAL A 131 -2.56 -7.03 7.88
N VAL A 132 -3.44 -8.00 7.71
CA VAL A 132 -4.20 -8.25 6.47
C VAL A 132 -5.69 -8.29 6.84
N ASN A 133 -6.51 -7.59 6.07
CA ASN A 133 -7.95 -7.41 6.31
C ASN A 133 -8.80 -7.76 5.09
#